data_AF-A0A1A9RIH8-F1
#
_entry.id   AF-A0A1A9RIH8-F1
#
_cell.length_a   1.000
_cell.length_b   1.000
_cell.length_c   1.000
_cell.angle_alpha   90.00
_cell.angle_beta   90.00
_cell.angle_gamma   90.00
#
_symmetry.space_group_name_H-M   'P 1'
#
loop_
_entity.id
_entity.type
_entity.pdbx_description
1 polymer ?
#
loop_
_entity_poly.entity_id
_entity_poly.type
_entity_poly.pdbx_seq_one_letter_code
_entity_poly.pdbx_strand_id
1 'polypeptide(L)'
;MVCIDYQWPVNQRLIPENNPYAFFMLILEKIADCLKNDTPKEGMIFDRSDFDSIPWPSNMDGLMLVDYQFEKDTDNQTKDEDVTLWLLVPFSYPLPKNTEKLIARYKTAKWKKVGYRWQRDDTATVIPAFPEMQQA
;
A
#
# COMPACT_ATOMS: atom_id res chain seq x y z
N MET A 1 3.57 -4.46 4.93
CA MET A 1 4.08 -4.71 3.56
C MET A 1 3.34 -3.84 2.57
N VAL A 2 3.98 -3.50 1.45
CA VAL A 2 3.35 -2.84 0.30
C VAL A 2 3.72 -3.61 -0.96
N CYS A 3 2.79 -3.72 -1.91
CA CYS A 3 3.07 -4.22 -3.25
C CYS A 3 3.11 -3.02 -4.19
N ILE A 4 4.24 -2.77 -4.85
CA ILE A 4 4.44 -1.61 -5.72
C ILE A 4 4.97 -2.06 -7.08
N ASP A 5 4.71 -1.25 -8.12
CA ASP A 5 5.27 -1.49 -9.45
C ASP A 5 6.81 -1.46 -9.43
N TYR A 6 7.45 -2.32 -10.23
CA TYR A 6 8.91 -2.43 -10.30
C TYR A 6 9.57 -1.13 -10.79
N GLN A 7 8.81 -0.28 -11.50
CA GLN A 7 9.26 1.03 -11.96
C GLN A 7 9.38 2.04 -10.81
N TRP A 8 8.89 1.73 -9.62
CA TRP A 8 9.05 2.60 -8.46
C TRP A 8 10.53 2.67 -8.04
N PRO A 9 11.12 3.86 -7.91
CA PRO A 9 12.52 3.96 -7.50
C PRO A 9 12.65 3.53 -6.03
N VAL A 10 13.39 2.45 -5.81
CA VAL A 10 13.67 1.87 -4.48
C VAL A 10 15.15 2.04 -4.15
N ASN A 11 15.56 3.25 -3.75
CA ASN A 11 16.86 3.47 -3.13
C ASN A 11 16.85 4.67 -2.18
N GLN A 12 16.67 4.40 -0.88
CA GLN A 12 16.50 5.39 0.18
C GLN A 12 17.64 6.41 0.28
N ARG A 13 18.88 6.01 -0.07
CA ARG A 13 20.04 6.92 0.01
C ARG A 13 20.02 8.02 -1.05
N LEU A 14 19.13 7.93 -2.03
CA LEU A 14 19.08 8.82 -3.19
C LEU A 14 17.77 9.58 -3.33
N ILE A 15 16.76 9.29 -2.49
CA ILE A 15 15.43 9.91 -2.59
C ILE A 15 15.24 10.82 -1.37
N PRO A 16 15.36 12.15 -1.54
CA PRO A 16 15.03 13.11 -0.49
C PRO A 16 13.62 12.91 0.08
N GLU A 17 13.39 13.23 1.35
CA GLU A 17 12.05 13.12 1.98
C GLU A 17 10.98 13.97 1.29
N ASN A 18 11.38 15.10 0.70
CA ASN A 18 10.48 15.96 -0.08
C ASN A 18 10.23 15.44 -1.51
N ASN A 19 10.82 14.32 -1.90
CA ASN A 19 10.57 13.71 -3.20
C ASN A 19 9.29 12.85 -3.12
N PRO A 20 8.33 12.99 -4.04
CA PRO A 20 7.10 12.20 -4.03
C PRO A 20 7.34 10.67 -4.00
N TYR A 21 8.43 10.19 -4.58
CA TYR A 21 8.78 8.77 -4.55
C TYR A 21 9.15 8.23 -3.16
N ALA A 22 9.40 9.11 -2.18
CA ALA A 22 9.58 8.73 -0.77
C ALA A 22 8.29 8.23 -0.12
N PHE A 23 7.11 8.44 -0.74
CA PHE A 23 5.79 8.15 -0.16
C PHE A 23 5.70 6.81 0.59
N PHE A 24 6.01 5.68 -0.08
CA PHE A 24 5.84 4.36 0.53
C PHE A 24 6.76 4.13 1.73
N MET A 25 7.92 4.77 1.76
CA MET A 25 8.81 4.69 2.91
C MET A 25 8.29 5.53 4.06
N LEU A 26 7.94 6.79 3.79
CA LEU A 26 7.42 7.72 4.80
C LEU A 26 6.12 7.19 5.42
N ILE A 27 5.20 6.66 4.62
CA ILE A 27 3.93 6.15 5.12
C ILE A 27 4.10 4.87 5.94
N LEU A 28 5.04 3.99 5.56
CA LEU A 28 5.35 2.80 6.35
C LEU A 28 5.93 3.17 7.71
N GLU A 29 6.80 4.17 7.78
CA GLU A 29 7.34 4.70 9.04
C GLU A 29 6.22 5.28 9.92
N LYS A 30 5.36 6.14 9.35
CA LYS A 30 4.24 6.71 10.10
C LYS A 30 3.25 5.67 10.60
N ILE A 31 2.89 4.70 9.77
CA ILE A 31 1.99 3.61 10.19
C ILE A 31 2.66 2.75 11.27
N ALA A 32 3.95 2.46 11.16
CA ALA A 32 4.68 1.74 12.20
C ALA A 32 4.67 2.52 13.53
N ASP A 33 4.82 3.84 13.49
CA ASP A 33 4.68 4.71 14.66
C ASP A 33 3.27 4.66 15.27
N CYS A 34 2.23 4.74 14.45
CA CYS A 34 0.83 4.60 14.91
C CYS A 34 0.58 3.26 15.59
N LEU A 35 1.19 2.19 15.08
CA LEU A 35 1.02 0.83 15.58
C LEU A 35 1.96 0.48 16.74
N LYS A 36 2.83 1.38 17.22
CA LYS A 36 3.74 1.10 18.35
C LYS A 36 2.99 0.66 19.62
N ASN A 37 1.79 1.19 19.83
CA ASN A 37 0.96 0.91 21.01
C ASN A 37 -0.38 0.26 20.67
N ASP A 38 -0.59 -0.17 19.41
CA ASP A 38 -1.84 -0.76 18.97
C ASP A 38 -1.58 -2.09 18.25
N THR A 39 -2.56 -3.00 18.31
CA THR A 39 -2.49 -4.25 17.57
C THR A 39 -3.10 -4.04 16.19
N PRO A 40 -2.35 -4.29 15.10
CA PRO A 40 -2.89 -4.20 13.76
C PRO A 40 -4.10 -5.13 13.59
N LYS A 41 -5.13 -4.61 12.91
CA LYS A 41 -6.39 -5.34 12.66
C LYS A 41 -6.74 -5.31 11.18
N GLU A 42 -7.30 -6.41 10.71
CA GLU A 42 -7.81 -6.51 9.35
C GLU A 42 -8.93 -5.48 9.11
N GLY A 43 -8.83 -4.75 8.00
CA GLY A 43 -9.75 -3.66 7.66
C GLY A 43 -9.43 -2.32 8.32
N MET A 44 -8.36 -2.20 9.11
CA MET A 44 -7.90 -0.91 9.63
C MET A 44 -7.54 0.03 8.47
N ILE A 45 -8.04 1.27 8.54
CA ILE A 45 -7.87 2.29 7.51
C ILE A 45 -6.90 3.36 8.01
N PHE A 46 -6.03 3.80 7.10
CA PHE A 46 -5.13 4.92 7.24
C PHE A 46 -5.53 5.96 6.19
N ASP A 47 -6.33 6.94 6.60
CA ASP A 47 -6.86 7.96 5.71
C ASP A 47 -5.80 9.00 5.39
N ARG A 48 -5.80 9.51 4.16
CA ARG A 48 -4.87 10.56 3.72
C ARG A 48 -4.82 11.76 4.67
N SER A 49 -5.98 12.16 5.20
CA SER A 49 -6.13 13.29 6.12
C SER A 49 -5.40 13.11 7.45
N ASP A 50 -5.05 11.87 7.82
CA ASP A 50 -4.31 11.61 9.06
C ASP A 50 -2.79 11.82 8.87
N PHE A 51 -2.35 12.01 7.61
CA PHE A 51 -0.94 12.08 7.22
C PHE A 51 -0.66 13.27 6.29
N ASP A 52 -1.17 14.45 6.66
CA ASP A 52 -1.08 15.69 5.85
C ASP A 52 0.35 16.10 5.48
N SER A 53 1.36 15.70 6.26
CA SER A 53 2.77 16.02 6.00
C SER A 53 3.41 15.17 4.91
N ILE A 54 2.75 14.11 4.44
CA ILE A 54 3.28 13.19 3.42
C ILE A 54 2.71 13.58 2.06
N PRO A 55 3.52 13.65 0.99
CA PRO A 55 3.00 13.85 -0.36
C PRO A 55 2.29 12.58 -0.84
N TRP A 56 0.96 12.59 -0.87
CA TRP A 56 0.14 11.47 -1.35
C TRP A 56 0.00 11.46 -2.87
N PRO A 57 0.00 10.28 -3.52
CA PRO A 57 -0.51 10.12 -4.87
C PRO A 57 -1.97 10.58 -5.01
N SER A 58 -2.30 11.16 -6.16
CA SER A 58 -3.63 11.69 -6.49
C SER A 58 -4.70 10.61 -6.70
N ASN A 59 -4.29 9.36 -6.89
CA ASN A 59 -5.16 8.25 -7.25
C ASN A 59 -5.56 7.35 -6.07
N MET A 60 -5.30 7.77 -4.84
CA MET A 60 -5.78 7.08 -3.64
C MET A 60 -6.13 8.07 -2.54
N ASP A 61 -7.10 7.66 -1.72
CA ASP A 61 -7.57 8.43 -0.57
C ASP A 61 -7.06 7.85 0.75
N GLY A 62 -6.53 6.63 0.74
CA GLY A 62 -5.97 5.99 1.93
C GLY A 62 -5.40 4.60 1.66
N LEU A 63 -4.96 3.97 2.74
CA LEU A 63 -4.47 2.59 2.75
C LEU A 63 -5.31 1.75 3.72
N MET A 64 -5.61 0.51 3.34
CA MET A 64 -6.33 -0.46 4.18
C MET A 64 -5.44 -1.65 4.51
N LEU A 65 -5.46 -2.08 5.76
CA LEU A 65 -4.71 -3.24 6.22
C LEU A 65 -5.44 -4.55 5.91
N VAL A 66 -4.74 -5.49 5.27
CA VAL A 66 -5.25 -6.82 4.92
C VAL A 66 -4.28 -7.87 5.44
N ASP A 67 -4.78 -8.92 6.10
CA ASP A 67 -3.98 -10.08 6.48
C ASP A 67 -3.73 -10.93 5.23
N TYR A 68 -2.60 -10.70 4.58
CA TYR A 68 -2.30 -11.29 3.29
C TYR A 68 -1.78 -12.71 3.46
N GLN A 69 -2.41 -13.65 2.79
CA GLN A 69 -2.10 -15.07 2.84
C GLN A 69 -1.42 -15.49 1.55
N PHE A 70 -0.20 -16.02 1.66
CA PHE A 70 0.44 -16.69 0.54
C PHE A 70 -0.37 -17.92 0.11
N GLU A 71 -0.31 -18.24 -1.18
CA GLU A 71 -0.77 -19.54 -1.67
C GLU A 71 -0.01 -20.60 -0.86
N LYS A 72 -0.73 -21.40 -0.06
CA LYS A 72 -0.13 -22.44 0.76
C LYS A 72 0.38 -23.52 -0.18
N ASP A 73 1.69 -23.57 -0.40
CA ASP A 73 2.31 -24.80 -0.87
C ASP A 73 2.11 -25.85 0.23
N THR A 74 1.58 -27.00 -0.15
CA THR A 74 1.10 -28.06 0.75
C THR A 74 2.18 -28.77 1.57
N ASP A 75 3.43 -28.31 1.55
CA ASP A 75 4.53 -29.00 2.23
C ASP A 75 5.26 -28.11 3.24
N ASN A 76 5.32 -28.64 4.47
CA ASN A 76 6.15 -28.23 5.61
C ASN A 76 5.68 -27.02 6.43
N GLN A 77 4.69 -27.25 7.29
CA GLN A 77 4.50 -26.45 8.50
C GLN A 77 5.61 -26.80 9.51
N THR A 78 6.74 -26.10 9.44
CA THR A 78 7.62 -25.96 10.60
C THR A 78 6.89 -25.16 11.67
N LYS A 79 6.99 -25.59 12.93
CA LYS A 79 6.40 -24.98 14.14
C LYS A 79 7.08 -23.65 14.51
N ASP A 80 7.33 -22.79 13.54
CA ASP A 80 7.77 -21.43 13.84
C ASP A 80 6.57 -20.56 14.21
N GLU A 81 6.85 -19.51 14.99
CA GLU A 81 5.86 -18.52 15.41
C GLU A 81 5.05 -18.01 14.21
N ASP A 82 3.72 -18.03 14.32
CA ASP A 82 2.82 -17.57 13.26
C ASP A 82 3.04 -16.07 13.00
N VAL A 83 3.80 -15.74 11.96
CA VAL A 83 4.01 -14.34 11.53
C VAL A 83 2.82 -13.91 10.66
N THR A 84 2.07 -12.92 11.13
CA THR A 84 1.03 -12.27 10.31
C THR A 84 1.63 -11.26 9.34
N LEU A 85 1.24 -11.36 8.06
CA LEU A 85 1.73 -10.48 7.01
C LEU A 85 0.70 -9.44 6.63
N TRP A 86 0.81 -8.28 7.27
CA TRP A 86 -0.08 -7.15 6.99
C TRP A 86 0.29 -6.46 5.68
N LEU A 87 -0.60 -6.52 4.70
CA LEU A 87 -0.52 -5.81 3.43
C LEU A 87 -1.32 -4.51 3.49
N LEU A 88 -0.70 -3.40 3.11
CA LEU A 88 -1.37 -2.12 2.89
C LEU A 88 -1.85 -2.07 1.44
N VAL A 89 -3.17 -2.02 1.27
CA VAL A 89 -3.83 -1.94 -0.04
C VAL A 89 -4.38 -0.53 -0.25
N PRO A 90 -4.03 0.15 -1.36
CA PRO A 90 -4.57 1.47 -1.67
C PRO A 90 -6.07 1.39 -1.98
N PHE A 91 -6.83 2.39 -1.53
CA PHE A 91 -8.25 2.53 -1.86
C PHE A 91 -8.62 3.98 -2.19
N SER A 92 -9.78 4.15 -2.81
CA SER A 92 -10.43 5.45 -3.03
C SER A 92 -11.88 5.38 -2.57
N TYR A 93 -12.43 6.52 -2.17
CA TYR A 93 -13.82 6.64 -1.81
C TYR A 93 -14.73 6.71 -3.05
N PRO A 94 -15.99 6.26 -2.94
CA PRO A 94 -16.57 5.58 -1.77
C PRO A 94 -16.08 4.13 -1.64
N LEU A 95 -15.85 3.68 -0.42
CA LEU A 95 -15.62 2.26 -0.17
C LEU A 95 -16.86 1.43 -0.59
N PRO A 96 -16.68 0.20 -1.10
CA PRO A 96 -17.80 -0.65 -1.44
C PRO A 96 -18.67 -0.94 -0.20
N LYS A 97 -19.99 -1.04 -0.38
CA LYS A 97 -20.94 -1.36 0.71
C LYS A 97 -20.60 -2.64 1.48
N ASN A 98 -19.83 -3.56 0.89
CA ASN A 98 -19.40 -4.79 1.53
C ASN A 98 -17.87 -4.86 1.56
N THR A 99 -17.28 -4.13 2.52
CA THR A 99 -15.84 -4.07 2.76
C THR A 99 -15.27 -5.43 3.18
N GLU A 100 -16.02 -6.24 3.93
CA GLU A 100 -15.59 -7.59 4.34
C GLU A 100 -15.32 -8.49 3.13
N LYS A 101 -16.21 -8.48 2.13
CA LYS A 101 -16.03 -9.24 0.89
C LYS A 101 -14.85 -8.71 0.07
N LEU A 102 -14.60 -7.39 0.12
CA LEU A 102 -13.44 -6.78 -0.53
C LEU A 102 -12.14 -7.26 0.13
N ILE A 103 -12.07 -7.19 1.46
CA ILE A 103 -10.94 -7.67 2.26
C ILE A 103 -10.68 -9.14 1.97
N ALA A 104 -11.70 -10.01 2.08
CA ALA A 104 -11.57 -11.44 1.80
C ALA A 104 -11.03 -11.73 0.39
N ARG A 105 -11.41 -10.91 -0.60
CA ARG A 105 -10.87 -11.00 -1.96
C ARG A 105 -9.39 -10.60 -2.03
N TYR A 106 -8.95 -9.63 -1.24
CA TYR A 106 -7.56 -9.19 -1.20
C TYR A 106 -6.64 -10.14 -0.45
N LYS A 107 -7.12 -10.83 0.60
CA LYS A 107 -6.32 -11.79 1.39
C LYS A 107 -5.58 -12.82 0.53
N THR A 108 -6.20 -13.28 -0.56
CA THR A 108 -5.67 -14.32 -1.46
C THR A 108 -5.43 -13.81 -2.88
N ALA A 109 -5.48 -12.50 -3.09
CA ALA A 109 -5.32 -11.93 -4.42
C ALA A 109 -3.86 -11.98 -4.88
N LYS A 110 -3.64 -12.37 -6.14
CA LYS A 110 -2.33 -12.20 -6.78
C LYS A 110 -1.85 -10.74 -6.66
N TRP A 111 -0.57 -10.55 -6.39
CA TRP A 111 0.14 -9.25 -6.30
C TRP A 111 -0.35 -8.21 -7.33
N LYS A 112 -0.56 -8.62 -8.59
CA LYS A 112 -1.05 -7.75 -9.65
C LYS A 112 -2.40 -7.06 -9.35
N LYS A 113 -3.23 -7.58 -8.44
CA LYS A 113 -4.55 -7.03 -8.07
C LYS A 113 -4.52 -6.14 -6.83
N VAL A 114 -3.51 -6.29 -5.98
CA VAL A 114 -3.36 -5.57 -4.71
C VAL A 114 -2.21 -4.58 -4.72
N GLY A 115 -1.37 -4.66 -5.75
CA GLY A 115 -0.26 -3.75 -5.96
C GLY A 115 -0.71 -2.37 -6.41
N TYR A 116 -0.07 -1.38 -5.82
CA TYR A 116 -0.12 -0.01 -6.30
C TYR A 116 0.60 0.08 -7.64
N ARG A 117 -0.11 0.62 -8.64
CA ARG A 117 0.40 0.84 -10.00
C ARG A 117 0.42 2.32 -10.30
N TRP A 118 1.39 2.71 -11.12
CA TRP A 118 1.40 4.02 -11.72
C TRP A 118 0.17 4.25 -12.59
N GLN A 119 -0.25 5.50 -12.70
CA GLN A 119 -1.26 5.88 -13.67
C GLN A 119 -0.68 5.69 -15.08
N ARG A 120 -1.43 4.99 -15.93
CA ARG A 120 -1.13 4.93 -17.36
C ARG A 120 -2.15 5.82 -18.05
N ASP A 121 -1.69 6.70 -18.91
CA ASP A 121 -2.59 7.44 -19.77
C ASP A 121 -3.03 6.57 -20.98
N ASP A 122 -3.97 7.10 -21.76
CA ASP A 122 -4.48 6.45 -22.97
C ASP A 122 -3.41 6.25 -24.05
N THR A 123 -2.22 6.86 -23.89
CA THR A 123 -1.07 6.72 -24.79
C THR A 123 -0.08 5.64 -24.34
N ALA A 124 -0.41 4.89 -23.28
CA ALA A 124 0.46 3.94 -22.60
C ALA A 124 1.73 4.57 -21.99
N THR A 125 1.77 5.90 -21.89
CA THR A 125 2.79 6.64 -21.15
C THR A 125 2.49 6.48 -19.66
N VAL A 126 3.52 6.12 -18.90
CA VAL A 126 3.42 6.00 -17.45
C VAL A 126 3.55 7.41 -16.88
N ILE A 127 2.44 7.95 -16.38
CA ILE A 127 2.41 9.26 -15.74
C ILE A 127 2.59 9.06 -14.24
N PRO A 128 3.44 9.88 -13.59
CA PRO A 128 3.47 9.87 -12.15
C PRO A 128 2.12 10.20 -11.56
N ALA A 129 1.66 9.37 -10.64
CA ALA A 129 0.42 9.60 -9.91
C ALA A 129 0.51 10.76 -8.90
N PHE A 130 1.57 11.57 -8.94
CA PHE A 130 1.73 12.73 -8.07
C PHE A 130 1.46 14.01 -8.85
N PRO A 131 0.55 14.88 -8.38
CA PRO A 131 0.17 16.11 -9.08
C PRO A 131 1.36 17.02 -9.43
N GLU A 132 2.35 17.07 -8.53
CA GLU A 132 3.48 18.00 -8.61
C GLU A 132 4.49 17.66 -9.71
N MET A 133 4.48 16.42 -10.22
CA MET A 133 5.45 15.98 -11.23
C MET A 133 4.93 16.12 -12.67
N GLN A 134 3.74 16.69 -12.87
CA GLN A 134 3.21 17.00 -14.20
C GLN A 134 3.65 18.38 -14.74
N GLN A 135 4.38 19.18 -13.95
CA GLN A 135 4.79 20.54 -14.30
C GLN A 135 6.30 20.73 -14.52
N ALA A 136 7.07 19.65 -14.77
CA ALA A 136 8.51 19.73 -15.05
C ALA A 136 8.82 19.92 -16.54
#